data_AF-T2M8W7-F1
#
_entry.id   AF-T2M8W7-F1
#
_cell.length_a   1.000
_cell.length_b   1.000
_cell.length_c   1.000
_cell.angle_alpha   90.00
_cell.angle_beta   90.00
_cell.angle_gamma   90.00
#
_symmetry.space_group_name_H-M   'P 1'
#
loop_
_entity.id
_entity.type
_entity.pdbx_description
1 polymer ?
#
loop_
_entity_poly.entity_id
_entity_poly.type
_entity_poly.pdbx_seq_one_letter_code
_entity_poly.pdbx_strand_id
1 'polypeptide(L)'
;LYYYNNFEDFCDGLPINILEMKLISLKDEPLKFRLHLQSHTQKVYTFEASDEASFLSWKYAIESSIQIGLGDREILQLLQQNPSNNLCADCGEKNPIWASVNLLVVVCIQCIGCHRRLGAQISKARSATMDKKVWTTSLIKLFQVIGNKNANSLWAGKLPLDDQIPQNASTETRFAFVKEKYQDKRYFSWSEMYGQPDELGMALRKVVQTENVLETLRLIVSGADIYYIPDNSEDQRT
;
A
#
# COMPACT_ATOMS: atom_id res chain seq x y z
N LEU A 1 -13.55 -15.43 -8.33
CA LEU A 1 -12.96 -15.68 -9.65
C LEU A 1 -14.09 -15.92 -10.62
N TYR A 2 -14.15 -15.11 -11.69
CA TYR A 2 -15.05 -15.35 -12.82
C TYR A 2 -14.28 -16.22 -13.81
N TYR A 3 -14.84 -17.37 -14.15
CA TYR A 3 -14.25 -18.31 -15.09
C TYR A 3 -15.05 -18.29 -16.39
N TYR A 4 -14.38 -18.02 -17.51
CA TYR A 4 -14.96 -17.84 -18.84
C TYR A 4 -14.48 -18.97 -19.75
N ASN A 5 -15.27 -19.34 -20.76
CA ASN A 5 -14.92 -20.44 -21.66
C ASN A 5 -13.81 -20.03 -22.64
N ASN A 6 -13.91 -18.80 -23.11
CA ASN A 6 -13.05 -18.20 -24.11
C ASN A 6 -12.94 -16.69 -23.85
N PHE A 7 -12.16 -16.01 -24.69
CA PHE A 7 -11.93 -14.57 -24.55
C PHE A 7 -13.14 -13.71 -24.94
N GLU A 8 -13.99 -14.19 -25.86
CA GLU A 8 -15.21 -13.49 -26.29
C GLU A 8 -16.22 -13.41 -25.12
N ASP A 9 -16.45 -14.53 -24.43
CA ASP A 9 -17.26 -14.58 -23.21
C ASP A 9 -16.74 -13.63 -22.11
N PHE A 10 -15.42 -13.47 -22.02
CA PHE A 10 -14.79 -12.54 -21.08
C PHE A 10 -15.09 -11.09 -21.46
N CYS A 11 -14.97 -10.73 -22.74
CA CYS A 11 -15.32 -9.40 -23.25
C CYS A 11 -16.80 -9.08 -23.02
N ASP A 12 -17.67 -10.08 -23.19
CA ASP A 12 -19.12 -9.94 -23.01
C ASP A 12 -19.55 -10.01 -21.54
N GLY A 13 -18.65 -10.38 -20.63
CA GLY A 13 -18.93 -10.46 -19.19
C GLY A 13 -19.83 -11.63 -18.81
N LEU A 14 -19.82 -12.73 -19.57
CA LEU A 14 -20.65 -13.93 -19.38
C LEU A 14 -19.82 -15.11 -18.83
N PRO A 15 -19.61 -15.21 -17.51
CA PRO A 15 -18.84 -16.30 -16.92
C PRO A 15 -19.58 -17.64 -16.99
N ILE A 16 -18.87 -18.72 -17.28
CA ILE A 16 -19.38 -20.10 -17.07
C ILE A 16 -19.63 -20.33 -15.59
N ASN A 17 -18.73 -19.85 -14.74
CA ASN A 17 -18.81 -20.09 -13.30
C ASN A 17 -18.24 -18.94 -12.48
N ILE A 18 -18.81 -18.74 -11.29
CA ILE A 18 -18.38 -17.73 -10.34
C ILE A 18 -17.94 -18.43 -9.06
N LEU A 19 -16.64 -18.39 -8.78
CA LEU A 19 -16.07 -18.99 -7.58
C LEU A 19 -15.89 -17.92 -6.50
N GLU A 20 -16.54 -18.13 -5.36
CA GLU A 20 -16.34 -17.30 -4.18
C GLU A 20 -15.03 -17.68 -3.49
N MET A 21 -13.97 -16.91 -3.73
CA MET A 21 -12.60 -17.29 -3.38
C MET A 21 -12.38 -17.52 -1.88
N LYS A 22 -13.19 -16.89 -1.02
CA LYS A 22 -13.15 -17.08 0.44
C LYS A 22 -13.54 -18.51 0.87
N LEU A 23 -14.19 -19.28 -0.01
CA LEU A 23 -14.68 -20.64 0.25
C LEU A 23 -13.94 -21.69 -0.61
N ILE A 24 -12.79 -21.33 -1.16
CA ILE A 24 -11.98 -22.18 -2.04
C ILE A 24 -10.70 -22.60 -1.33
N SER A 25 -10.34 -23.88 -1.41
CA SER A 25 -9.00 -24.38 -1.11
C SER A 25 -8.26 -24.69 -2.41
N LEU A 26 -6.95 -24.42 -2.42
CA LEU A 26 -6.07 -24.67 -3.55
C LEU A 26 -5.16 -25.86 -3.24
N LYS A 27 -5.06 -26.80 -4.19
CA LYS A 27 -4.01 -27.82 -4.25
C LYS A 27 -3.31 -27.74 -5.59
N ASP A 28 -2.00 -27.98 -5.63
CA ASP A 28 -1.21 -27.92 -6.85
C ASP A 28 -0.47 -29.23 -7.16
N GLU A 29 -0.30 -29.52 -8.45
CA GLU A 29 0.53 -30.60 -8.99
C GLU A 29 1.57 -30.01 -9.96
N PRO A 30 2.72 -29.50 -9.45
CA PRO A 30 3.70 -28.77 -10.26
C PRO A 30 4.24 -29.54 -11.47
N LEU A 31 4.47 -30.86 -11.33
CA LEU A 31 4.99 -31.71 -12.40
C LEU A 31 4.04 -31.86 -13.60
N LYS A 32 2.75 -31.56 -13.43
CA LYS A 32 1.74 -31.59 -14.50
C LYS A 32 1.19 -30.20 -14.81
N PHE A 33 1.74 -29.15 -14.21
CA PHE A 33 1.25 -27.78 -14.32
C PHE A 33 -0.25 -27.64 -13.98
N ARG A 34 -0.74 -28.41 -13.00
CA ARG A 34 -2.17 -28.43 -12.62
C ARG A 34 -2.47 -27.76 -11.29
N LEU A 35 -3.58 -27.04 -11.25
CA LEU A 35 -4.16 -26.41 -10.07
C LEU A 35 -5.57 -26.95 -9.84
N HIS A 36 -5.85 -27.40 -8.62
CA HIS A 36 -7.15 -27.91 -8.19
C HIS A 36 -7.78 -26.96 -7.18
N LEU A 37 -8.90 -26.35 -7.54
CA LEU A 37 -9.68 -25.47 -6.67
C LEU A 37 -10.87 -26.27 -6.15
N GLN A 38 -10.88 -26.55 -4.86
CA GLN A 38 -11.98 -27.26 -4.21
C GLN A 38 -12.87 -26.26 -3.48
N SER A 39 -14.15 -26.23 -3.85
CA SER A 39 -15.16 -25.40 -3.21
C SER A 39 -15.69 -26.03 -1.92
N HIS A 40 -16.28 -25.21 -1.05
CA HIS A 40 -17.02 -25.68 0.13
C HIS A 40 -18.13 -26.70 -0.20
N THR A 41 -18.69 -26.67 -1.42
CA THR A 41 -19.68 -27.64 -1.91
C THR A 41 -19.07 -28.95 -2.43
N GLN A 42 -17.78 -29.18 -2.19
CA GLN A 42 -17.01 -30.35 -2.66
C GLN A 42 -16.85 -30.44 -4.19
N LYS A 43 -17.32 -29.46 -4.98
CA LYS A 43 -16.97 -29.35 -6.40
C LYS A 43 -15.49 -29.00 -6.55
N VAL A 44 -14.81 -29.70 -7.45
CA VAL A 44 -13.39 -29.50 -7.77
C VAL A 44 -13.27 -28.96 -9.19
N TYR A 45 -12.53 -27.87 -9.35
CA TYR A 45 -12.18 -27.26 -10.63
C TYR A 45 -10.70 -27.50 -10.88
N THR A 46 -10.34 -28.06 -12.04
CA THR A 46 -8.95 -28.34 -12.40
C THR A 46 -8.55 -27.46 -13.56
N PHE A 47 -7.43 -26.76 -13.40
CA PHE A 47 -6.80 -25.93 -14.43
C PHE A 47 -5.44 -26.54 -14.76
N GLU A 48 -5.10 -26.64 -16.04
CA GLU A 48 -3.81 -27.13 -16.52
C GLU A 48 -3.18 -26.01 -17.36
N ALA A 49 -1.98 -25.56 -16.96
CA ALA A 49 -1.24 -24.56 -17.70
C ALA A 49 -0.37 -25.21 -18.78
N SER A 50 -0.06 -24.47 -19.85
CA SER A 50 0.79 -24.92 -20.96
C SER A 50 2.26 -25.11 -20.58
N ASP A 51 2.71 -24.37 -19.56
CA ASP A 51 4.11 -24.24 -19.19
C ASP A 51 4.26 -23.80 -17.72
N GLU A 52 5.49 -23.89 -17.21
CA GLU A 52 5.83 -23.56 -15.82
C GLU A 52 5.60 -22.09 -15.49
N ALA A 53 5.89 -21.17 -16.41
CA ALA A 53 5.75 -19.73 -16.15
C ALA A 53 4.27 -19.35 -15.98
N SER A 54 3.40 -19.86 -16.86
CA SER A 54 1.96 -19.73 -16.78
C SER A 54 1.41 -20.37 -15.51
N PHE A 55 1.89 -21.57 -15.15
CA PHE A 55 1.51 -22.25 -13.91
C PHE A 55 1.82 -21.41 -12.67
N LEU A 56 3.03 -20.89 -12.54
CA LEU A 56 3.44 -20.06 -11.39
C LEU A 56 2.64 -18.75 -11.32
N SER A 57 2.41 -18.11 -12.47
CA SER A 57 1.61 -16.89 -12.57
C SER A 57 0.16 -17.12 -12.11
N TRP A 58 -0.47 -18.20 -12.60
CA TRP A 58 -1.83 -18.56 -12.23
C TRP A 58 -1.93 -18.96 -10.76
N LYS A 59 -0.98 -19.76 -10.26
CA LYS A 59 -0.92 -20.14 -8.84
C LYS A 59 -0.87 -18.90 -7.95
N TYR A 60 0.06 -17.99 -8.22
CA TYR A 60 0.20 -16.74 -7.48
C TYR A 60 -1.08 -15.90 -7.52
N ALA A 61 -1.71 -15.78 -8.69
CA ALA A 61 -2.95 -15.02 -8.86
C ALA A 61 -4.12 -15.63 -8.07
N ILE A 62 -4.25 -16.96 -8.06
CA ILE A 62 -5.33 -17.66 -7.36
C ILE A 62 -5.10 -17.60 -5.84
N GLU A 63 -3.89 -17.89 -5.36
CA GLU A 63 -3.54 -17.77 -3.93
C GLU A 63 -3.80 -16.36 -3.41
N SER A 64 -3.35 -15.35 -4.16
CA SER A 64 -3.62 -13.95 -3.84
C SER A 64 -5.12 -13.65 -3.77
N SER A 65 -5.91 -14.20 -4.69
CA SER A 65 -7.36 -13.99 -4.73
C SER A 65 -8.10 -14.66 -3.57
N ILE A 66 -7.69 -15.86 -3.16
CA ILE A 66 -8.21 -16.55 -1.95
C ILE A 66 -7.92 -15.71 -0.72
N GLN A 67 -6.67 -15.29 -0.59
CA GLN A 67 -6.21 -14.48 0.54
C GLN A 67 -6.97 -13.14 0.64
N ILE A 68 -7.24 -12.48 -0.49
CA ILE A 68 -8.07 -11.27 -0.54
C ILE A 68 -9.51 -11.57 -0.12
N GLY A 69 -10.09 -12.67 -0.62
CA GLY A 69 -11.47 -13.06 -0.31
C GLY A 69 -11.70 -13.39 1.16
N LEU A 70 -10.68 -13.94 1.84
CA LEU A 70 -10.72 -14.22 3.28
C LEU A 70 -10.56 -12.97 4.15
N GLY A 71 -10.12 -11.85 3.57
CA GLY A 71 -9.87 -10.61 4.29
C GLY A 71 -11.15 -9.88 4.70
N ASP A 72 -11.15 -9.28 5.89
CA ASP A 72 -12.23 -8.41 6.35
C ASP A 72 -12.08 -7.02 5.74
N ARG A 73 -13.16 -6.48 5.17
CA ARG A 73 -13.13 -5.20 4.46
C ARG A 73 -13.49 -4.00 5.33
N GLU A 74 -13.86 -4.18 6.60
CA GLU A 74 -14.26 -3.08 7.49
C GLU A 74 -13.19 -1.97 7.54
N ILE A 75 -11.95 -2.34 7.86
CA ILE A 75 -10.84 -1.39 7.91
C ILE A 75 -10.60 -0.74 6.56
N LEU A 76 -10.58 -1.53 5.48
CA LEU A 76 -10.38 -1.01 4.13
C LEU A 76 -11.43 0.05 3.78
N GLN A 77 -12.70 -0.20 4.10
CA GLN A 77 -13.79 0.75 3.89
C GLN A 77 -13.57 2.04 4.69
N LEU A 78 -13.10 1.95 5.93
CA LEU A 78 -12.77 3.11 6.76
C LEU A 78 -11.62 3.93 6.15
N LEU A 79 -10.57 3.29 5.63
CA LEU A 79 -9.47 3.99 4.95
C LEU A 79 -9.95 4.67 3.66
N GLN A 80 -10.85 4.02 2.91
CA GLN A 80 -11.39 4.51 1.63
C GLN A 80 -12.40 5.65 1.78
N GLN A 81 -12.80 6.01 3.00
CA GLN A 81 -13.56 7.24 3.26
C GLN A 81 -12.81 8.49 2.77
N ASN A 82 -11.47 8.47 2.78
CA ASN A 82 -10.70 9.44 2.01
C ASN A 82 -10.62 8.98 0.55
N PRO A 83 -11.20 9.73 -0.41
CA PRO A 83 -11.32 9.27 -1.79
C PRO A 83 -9.97 9.05 -2.48
N SER A 84 -8.92 9.73 -2.04
CA SER A 84 -7.58 9.57 -2.61
C SER A 84 -6.97 8.19 -2.30
N ASN A 85 -7.44 7.50 -1.26
CA ASN A 85 -7.01 6.15 -0.92
C ASN A 85 -7.59 5.08 -1.86
N ASN A 86 -8.48 5.45 -2.79
CA ASN A 86 -8.97 4.53 -3.84
C ASN A 86 -8.01 4.37 -5.02
N LEU A 87 -6.91 5.12 -5.05
CA LEU A 87 -5.85 5.01 -6.04
C LEU A 87 -4.53 4.74 -5.34
N CYS A 88 -3.74 3.81 -5.86
CA CYS A 88 -2.41 3.49 -5.36
C CYS A 88 -1.54 4.75 -5.33
N ALA A 89 -0.91 5.01 -4.19
CA ALA A 89 -0.06 6.19 -4.01
C ALA A 89 1.12 6.26 -4.99
N ASP A 90 1.54 5.13 -5.58
CA ASP A 90 2.76 5.05 -6.39
C ASP A 90 2.51 4.96 -7.88
N CYS A 91 1.48 4.21 -8.32
CA CYS A 91 1.23 3.96 -9.75
C CYS A 91 -0.21 4.26 -10.17
N GLY A 92 -1.06 4.76 -9.26
CA GLY A 92 -2.45 5.10 -9.55
C GLY A 92 -3.39 3.91 -9.82
N GLU A 93 -2.95 2.66 -9.58
CA GLU A 93 -3.79 1.47 -9.68
C GLU A 93 -5.03 1.58 -8.79
N LYS A 94 -6.20 1.16 -9.27
CA LYS A 94 -7.46 1.34 -8.54
C LYS A 94 -7.60 0.35 -7.39
N ASN A 95 -8.38 0.76 -6.39
CA ASN A 95 -8.77 -0.06 -5.23
C ASN A 95 -7.59 -0.74 -4.51
N PRO A 96 -6.52 -0.01 -4.15
CA PRO A 96 -5.44 -0.57 -3.37
C PRO A 96 -5.94 -1.03 -1.99
N ILE A 97 -5.41 -2.15 -1.48
CA ILE A 97 -5.84 -2.75 -0.20
C ILE A 97 -4.69 -2.91 0.80
N TRP A 98 -3.49 -2.48 0.43
CA TRP A 98 -2.30 -2.57 1.26
C TRP A 98 -1.87 -1.18 1.66
N ALA A 99 -1.13 -1.06 2.75
CA ALA A 99 -0.66 0.23 3.23
C ALA A 99 0.76 0.14 3.77
N SER A 100 1.50 1.24 3.68
CA SER A 100 2.66 1.47 4.51
C SER A 100 2.26 2.38 5.67
N VAL A 101 2.20 1.82 6.87
CA VAL A 101 1.58 2.50 8.02
C VAL A 101 2.41 3.66 8.57
N ASN A 102 3.74 3.64 8.40
CA ASN A 102 4.60 4.76 8.82
C ASN A 102 4.70 5.86 7.74
N LEU A 103 4.49 5.52 6.47
CA LEU A 103 4.52 6.48 5.36
C LEU A 103 3.14 7.09 5.08
N LEU A 104 2.09 6.55 5.71
CA LEU A 104 0.68 6.94 5.56
C LEU A 104 0.18 6.90 4.11
N VAL A 105 0.54 5.83 3.40
CA VAL A 105 0.12 5.59 2.01
C VAL A 105 -0.58 4.26 1.84
N VAL A 106 -1.60 4.23 0.99
CA VAL A 106 -2.33 3.04 0.53
C VAL A 106 -1.87 2.69 -0.88
N VAL A 107 -1.46 1.45 -1.12
CA VAL A 107 -0.79 1.00 -2.34
C VAL A 107 -1.32 -0.36 -2.84
N CYS A 108 -1.15 -0.64 -4.12
CA CYS A 108 -1.59 -1.90 -4.72
C CYS A 108 -0.67 -3.08 -4.34
N ILE A 109 -1.07 -4.30 -4.72
CA ILE A 109 -0.34 -5.52 -4.39
C ILE A 109 1.08 -5.56 -4.99
N GLN A 110 1.28 -4.96 -6.16
CA GLN A 110 2.61 -4.90 -6.80
C GLN A 110 3.52 -3.90 -6.09
N CYS A 111 3.01 -2.70 -5.78
CA CYS A 111 3.76 -1.68 -5.06
C CYS A 111 4.08 -2.09 -3.62
N ILE A 112 3.15 -2.73 -2.90
CA ILE A 112 3.48 -3.23 -1.54
C ILE A 112 4.59 -4.27 -1.57
N GLY A 113 4.72 -5.05 -2.65
CA GLY A 113 5.86 -5.94 -2.88
C GLY A 113 7.19 -5.17 -2.94
N CYS A 114 7.20 -4.02 -3.61
CA CYS A 114 8.36 -3.12 -3.65
C CYS A 114 8.64 -2.49 -2.27
N HIS A 115 7.61 -2.05 -1.55
CA HIS A 115 7.75 -1.56 -0.17
C HIS A 115 8.34 -2.60 0.78
N ARG A 116 7.98 -3.89 0.63
CA ARG A 116 8.58 -4.98 1.42
C ARG A 116 10.08 -5.14 1.12
N ARG A 117 10.48 -4.99 -0.14
CA ARG A 117 11.89 -5.03 -0.57
C ARG A 117 12.74 -3.91 0.03
N LEU A 118 12.16 -2.75 0.36
CA LEU A 118 12.87 -1.67 1.08
C LEU A 118 13.21 -2.04 2.53
N GLY A 119 12.47 -2.97 3.14
CA GLY A 119 12.65 -3.36 4.54
C GLY A 119 11.87 -2.49 5.54
N ALA A 120 11.64 -3.07 6.73
CA ALA A 120 10.73 -2.53 7.75
C ALA A 120 11.22 -1.23 8.42
N GLN A 121 12.51 -0.89 8.27
CA GLN A 121 13.07 0.37 8.76
C GLN A 121 12.59 1.57 7.93
N ILE A 122 12.32 1.36 6.63
CA ILE A 122 11.87 2.40 5.71
C ILE A 122 10.35 2.33 5.55
N SER A 123 9.80 1.13 5.31
CA SER A 123 8.38 0.95 5.02
C SER A 123 7.77 -0.22 5.78
N LYS A 124 6.78 0.08 6.63
CA LYS A 124 6.03 -0.90 7.42
C LYS A 124 4.78 -1.34 6.66
N ALA A 125 4.97 -2.28 5.74
CA ALA A 125 3.93 -2.84 4.90
C ALA A 125 2.89 -3.67 5.69
N ARG A 126 1.59 -3.37 5.54
CA ARG A 126 0.47 -4.05 6.20
C ARG A 126 -0.73 -4.19 5.27
N SER A 127 -1.50 -5.25 5.46
CA SER A 127 -2.79 -5.46 4.80
C SER A 127 -3.90 -4.71 5.53
N ALA A 128 -4.71 -3.94 4.81
CA ALA A 128 -5.93 -3.37 5.37
C ALA A 128 -6.98 -4.46 5.67
N THR A 129 -6.91 -5.62 5.00
CA THR A 129 -7.93 -6.66 5.12
C THR A 129 -7.54 -7.84 6.01
N MET A 130 -6.25 -8.01 6.30
CA MET A 130 -5.75 -9.16 7.06
C MET A 130 -5.08 -8.78 8.39
N ASP A 131 -4.45 -7.60 8.48
CA ASP A 131 -3.65 -7.23 9.67
C ASP A 131 -4.47 -6.43 10.69
N LYS A 132 -5.68 -6.89 11.05
CA LYS A 132 -6.63 -6.16 11.91
C LYS A 132 -6.02 -5.57 13.18
N LYS A 133 -5.13 -6.32 13.84
CA LYS A 133 -4.50 -5.91 15.11
C LYS A 133 -3.62 -4.67 15.00
N VAL A 134 -3.17 -4.30 13.79
CA VAL A 134 -2.33 -3.12 13.55
C VAL A 134 -3.18 -1.84 13.44
N TRP A 135 -4.44 -1.97 13.01
CA TRP A 135 -5.31 -0.86 12.70
C TRP A 135 -6.05 -0.35 13.92
N THR A 136 -5.37 0.49 14.71
CA THR A 136 -6.01 1.23 15.80
C THR A 136 -6.87 2.36 15.27
N THR A 137 -7.86 2.81 16.06
CA THR A 137 -8.73 3.94 15.71
C THR A 137 -7.93 5.20 15.33
N SER A 138 -6.84 5.49 16.06
CA SER A 138 -5.98 6.64 15.76
C SER A 138 -5.25 6.49 14.43
N LEU A 139 -4.75 5.29 14.10
CA LEU A 139 -4.09 5.05 12.81
C LEU A 139 -5.07 5.19 11.64
N ILE A 140 -6.28 4.65 11.79
CA ILE A 140 -7.33 4.78 10.76
C ILE A 140 -7.65 6.27 10.52
N LYS A 141 -7.84 7.05 11.60
CA LYS A 141 -8.06 8.50 11.50
C LYS A 141 -6.92 9.23 10.79
N LEU A 142 -5.66 8.86 11.03
CA LEU A 142 -4.52 9.44 10.29
C LEU A 142 -4.64 9.21 8.79
N PHE A 143 -4.98 7.99 8.36
CA PHE A 143 -5.18 7.68 6.94
C PHE A 143 -6.39 8.39 6.32
N GLN A 144 -7.43 8.69 7.11
CA GLN A 144 -8.58 9.46 6.68
C GLN A 144 -8.25 10.95 6.50
N VAL A 145 -7.51 11.54 7.44
CA VAL A 145 -7.12 12.97 7.42
C VAL A 145 -6.04 13.24 6.37
N ILE A 146 -5.00 12.40 6.33
CA ILE A 146 -3.89 12.56 5.39
C ILE A 146 -4.35 12.09 4.00
N GLY A 147 -4.62 10.79 3.86
CA GLY A 147 -4.88 10.17 2.56
C GLY A 147 -3.73 10.28 1.56
N ASN A 148 -3.79 9.49 0.50
CA ASN A 148 -2.74 9.45 -0.52
C ASN A 148 -2.52 10.79 -1.22
N LYS A 149 -3.54 11.64 -1.37
CA LYS A 149 -3.36 12.97 -1.97
C LYS A 149 -2.40 13.83 -1.15
N ASN A 150 -2.63 13.96 0.16
CA ASN A 150 -1.76 14.78 0.99
C ASN A 150 -0.43 14.09 1.25
N ALA A 151 -0.41 12.77 1.44
CA ALA A 151 0.83 12.01 1.54
C ALA A 151 1.72 12.22 0.31
N ASN A 152 1.15 12.17 -0.91
CA ASN A 152 1.90 12.44 -2.14
C ASN A 152 2.27 13.91 -2.32
N SER A 153 1.54 14.86 -1.73
CA SER A 153 2.01 16.26 -1.69
C SER A 153 3.34 16.41 -0.92
N LEU A 154 3.64 15.48 -0.01
CA LEU A 154 4.94 15.37 0.66
C LEU A 154 5.89 14.47 -0.12
N TRP A 155 5.58 13.18 -0.26
CA TRP A 155 6.49 12.17 -0.83
C TRP A 155 6.77 12.32 -2.32
N ALA A 156 5.86 12.94 -3.06
CA ALA A 156 5.94 13.18 -4.50
C ALA A 156 5.66 14.65 -4.85
N GLY A 157 5.83 15.58 -3.90
CA GLY A 157 5.51 16.99 -4.10
C GLY A 157 6.36 17.67 -5.17
N LYS A 158 7.57 17.13 -5.43
CA LYS A 158 8.48 17.58 -6.49
C LYS A 158 8.63 16.57 -7.63
N LEU A 159 7.72 15.60 -7.74
CA LEU A 159 7.78 14.56 -8.78
C LEU A 159 7.44 15.16 -10.16
N PRO A 160 8.37 15.13 -11.13
CA PRO A 160 8.04 15.49 -12.51
C PRO A 160 6.98 14.55 -13.11
N LEU A 161 6.17 15.05 -14.05
CA LEU A 161 5.17 14.22 -14.73
C LEU A 161 5.82 13.04 -15.47
N ASP A 162 7.00 13.26 -16.07
CA ASP A 162 7.73 12.26 -16.85
C ASP A 162 8.33 11.14 -15.98
N ASP A 163 8.50 11.38 -14.68
CA ASP A 163 9.01 10.39 -13.72
C ASP A 163 7.88 9.53 -13.13
N GLN A 164 6.61 9.79 -13.47
CA GLN A 164 5.49 8.94 -13.05
C GLN A 164 5.54 7.59 -13.76
N ILE A 165 5.30 6.51 -13.00
CA ILE A 165 5.25 5.17 -13.57
C ILE A 165 3.83 4.78 -13.98
N PRO A 166 3.63 4.09 -15.13
CA PRO A 166 2.34 3.58 -15.52
C PRO A 166 1.91 2.36 -14.67
N GLN A 167 0.61 2.05 -14.68
CA GLN A 167 0.03 0.90 -13.97
C GLN A 167 0.55 -0.47 -14.46
N ASN A 168 1.09 -0.56 -15.66
CA ASN A 168 1.68 -1.79 -16.20
C ASN A 168 3.22 -1.82 -16.12
N ALA A 169 3.84 -0.90 -15.37
CA ALA A 169 5.29 -0.88 -15.18
C ALA A 169 5.81 -2.22 -14.61
N SER A 170 7.01 -2.61 -15.04
CA SER A 170 7.69 -3.81 -14.55
C SER A 170 8.01 -3.72 -13.06
N THR A 171 8.26 -4.88 -12.43
CA THR A 171 8.62 -4.96 -11.02
C THR A 171 9.89 -4.16 -10.70
N GLU A 172 10.86 -4.15 -11.61
CA GLU A 172 12.13 -3.43 -11.49
C GLU A 172 11.92 -1.92 -11.55
N THR A 173 11.15 -1.43 -12.53
CA THR A 173 10.80 -0.01 -12.66
C THR A 173 10.00 0.47 -11.45
N ARG A 174 9.02 -0.33 -10.98
CA ARG A 174 8.26 -0.05 -9.76
C ARG A 174 9.17 0.05 -8.54
N PHE A 175 10.10 -0.87 -8.39
CA PHE A 175 11.01 -0.87 -7.26
C PHE A 175 11.97 0.32 -7.27
N ALA A 176 12.53 0.67 -8.45
CA ALA A 176 13.36 1.85 -8.60
C ALA A 176 12.61 3.12 -8.17
N PHE A 177 11.40 3.32 -8.69
CA PHE A 177 10.55 4.45 -8.31
C PHE A 177 10.23 4.49 -6.81
N VAL A 178 9.81 3.37 -6.22
CA VAL A 178 9.48 3.26 -4.78
C VAL A 178 10.72 3.55 -3.91
N LYS A 179 11.90 3.12 -4.34
CA LYS A 179 13.17 3.44 -3.66
C LYS A 179 13.48 4.94 -3.74
N GLU A 180 13.44 5.54 -4.93
CA GLU A 180 13.73 6.97 -5.11
C GLU A 180 12.74 7.86 -4.33
N LYS A 181 11.47 7.47 -4.31
CA LYS A 181 10.40 8.20 -3.62
C LYS A 181 10.54 8.17 -2.10
N TYR A 182 10.79 7.01 -1.50
CA TYR A 182 10.70 6.83 -0.05
C TYR A 182 12.03 6.65 0.67
N GLN A 183 12.99 5.94 0.05
CA GLN A 183 14.32 5.74 0.63
C GLN A 183 15.21 6.95 0.35
N ASP A 184 15.33 7.31 -0.93
CA ASP A 184 16.22 8.40 -1.35
C ASP A 184 15.55 9.77 -1.20
N LYS A 185 14.22 9.79 -0.95
CA LYS A 185 13.40 11.00 -0.74
C LYS A 185 13.59 12.04 -1.85
N ARG A 186 13.87 11.59 -3.07
CA ARG A 186 14.24 12.41 -4.24
C ARG A 186 13.17 13.47 -4.55
N TYR A 187 11.91 13.10 -4.38
CA TYR A 187 10.75 13.94 -4.72
C TYR A 187 10.09 14.61 -3.52
N PHE A 188 10.72 14.50 -2.33
CA PHE A 188 10.10 14.96 -1.09
C PHE A 188 9.99 16.50 -1.05
N SER A 189 8.84 17.00 -0.61
CA SER A 189 8.60 18.41 -0.32
C SER A 189 9.05 18.76 1.10
N TRP A 190 10.37 18.97 1.24
CA TRP A 190 11.01 19.37 2.49
C TRP A 190 10.42 20.67 3.05
N SER A 191 10.47 20.81 4.39
CA SER A 191 10.20 22.09 5.05
C SER A 191 11.18 23.17 4.58
N GLU A 192 10.75 24.42 4.56
CA GLU A 192 11.62 25.57 4.29
C GLU A 192 12.75 25.68 5.32
N MET A 193 12.52 25.17 6.53
CA MET A 193 13.48 25.12 7.64
C MET A 193 14.43 23.91 7.59
N TYR A 194 14.47 23.17 6.47
CA TYR A 194 15.31 21.97 6.37
C TYR A 194 16.79 22.29 6.56
N GLY A 195 17.45 21.54 7.44
CA GLY A 195 18.84 21.79 7.84
C GLY A 195 19.01 22.78 8.99
N GLN A 196 17.92 23.27 9.58
CA GLN A 196 17.92 24.16 10.75
C GLN A 196 17.21 23.47 11.94
N PRO A 197 17.95 22.71 12.78
CA PRO A 197 17.35 21.88 13.81
C PRO A 197 16.50 22.65 14.83
N ASP A 198 16.96 23.83 15.26
CA ASP A 198 16.23 24.68 16.21
C ASP A 198 14.92 25.21 15.63
N GLU A 199 14.93 25.72 14.40
CA GLU A 199 13.73 26.24 13.74
C GLU A 199 12.70 25.13 13.52
N LEU A 200 13.16 23.95 13.09
CA LEU A 200 12.33 22.75 12.96
C LEU A 200 11.71 22.32 14.29
N GLY A 201 12.51 22.33 15.37
CA GLY A 201 12.06 21.97 16.72
C GLY A 201 11.01 22.95 17.27
N MET A 202 11.25 24.25 17.11
CA MET A 202 10.28 25.30 17.49
C MET A 202 8.99 25.19 16.68
N ALA A 203 9.09 24.98 15.35
CA ALA A 203 7.94 24.79 14.48
C ALA A 203 7.14 23.53 14.86
N LEU A 204 7.83 22.42 15.17
CA LEU A 204 7.20 21.18 15.58
C LEU A 204 6.38 21.39 16.85
N ARG A 205 6.95 22.01 17.88
CA ARG A 205 6.26 22.33 19.15
C ARG A 205 4.99 23.16 18.94
N LYS A 206 5.03 24.11 18.00
CA LYS A 206 3.87 24.94 17.67
C LYS A 206 2.80 24.17 16.93
N VAL A 207 3.18 23.37 15.92
CA VAL A 207 2.19 22.70 15.05
C VAL A 207 1.48 21.55 15.75
N VAL A 208 2.13 20.85 16.69
CA VAL A 208 1.50 19.73 17.42
C VAL A 208 0.37 20.18 18.37
N GLN A 209 0.27 21.48 18.65
CA GLN A 209 -0.86 22.07 19.38
C GLN A 209 -2.08 22.33 18.48
N THR A 210 -1.96 22.04 17.18
CA THR A 210 -3.00 22.23 16.17
C THR A 210 -3.42 20.90 15.55
N GLU A 211 -4.46 20.91 14.72
CA GLU A 211 -4.92 19.73 13.99
C GLU A 211 -4.12 19.47 12.69
N ASN A 212 -3.06 20.23 12.42
CA ASN A 212 -2.28 20.13 11.18
C ASN A 212 -1.28 18.96 11.20
N VAL A 213 -1.81 17.74 11.16
CA VAL A 213 -1.02 16.50 11.17
C VAL A 213 -0.11 16.39 9.94
N LEU A 214 -0.50 16.96 8.79
CA LEU A 214 0.31 16.91 7.58
C LEU A 214 1.63 17.66 7.75
N GLU A 215 1.57 18.85 8.35
CA GLU A 215 2.76 19.64 8.62
C GLU A 215 3.61 19.03 9.73
N THR A 216 2.98 18.47 10.78
CA THR A 216 3.69 17.66 11.77
C THR A 216 4.51 16.55 11.11
N LEU A 217 3.94 15.81 10.16
CA LEU A 217 4.65 14.78 9.41
C LEU A 217 5.80 15.37 8.57
N ARG A 218 5.56 16.50 7.88
CA ARG A 218 6.61 17.18 7.08
C ARG A 218 7.81 17.55 7.94
N LEU A 219 7.58 18.14 9.11
CA LEU A 219 8.65 18.57 10.03
C LEU A 219 9.43 17.38 10.58
N ILE A 220 8.73 16.31 11.03
CA ILE A 220 9.39 15.09 11.51
C ILE A 220 10.26 14.47 10.42
N VAL A 221 9.75 14.34 9.18
CA VAL A 221 10.52 13.77 8.07
C VAL A 221 11.68 14.68 7.65
N SER A 222 11.53 16.00 7.84
CA SER A 222 12.58 17.02 7.63
C SER A 222 13.65 17.03 8.72
N GLY A 223 13.52 16.20 9.76
CA GLY A 223 14.55 16.03 10.80
C GLY A 223 14.31 16.82 12.07
N ALA A 224 13.09 17.33 12.31
CA ALA A 224 12.74 17.93 13.60
C ALA A 224 12.94 16.91 14.73
N ASP A 225 13.65 17.32 15.79
CA ASP A 225 13.81 16.50 16.98
C ASP A 225 12.51 16.50 17.79
N ILE A 226 11.93 15.31 17.98
CA ILE A 226 10.70 15.13 18.76
C ILE A 226 10.91 15.39 20.26
N TYR A 227 12.16 15.43 20.71
CA TYR A 227 12.57 15.75 22.07
C TYR A 227 13.13 17.18 22.20
N TYR A 228 12.89 18.04 21.21
CA TYR A 228 13.42 19.40 21.21
C TYR A 228 12.99 20.23 22.42
N ILE A 229 14.00 20.79 23.11
CA ILE A 229 13.86 21.69 24.26
C ILE A 229 14.58 23.00 23.90
N PRO A 230 13.88 24.15 23.86
CA PRO A 230 14.54 25.44 23.61
C PRO A 230 15.48 25.82 24.76
N ASP A 231 16.62 26.45 24.44
CA ASP A 231 17.62 26.88 25.44
C ASP A 231 17.08 27.80 26.55
N ASN A 232 15.96 28.47 26.31
CA ASN A 232 15.32 29.38 27.28
C ASN A 232 14.16 28.76 28.08
N SER A 233 13.92 27.46 27.98
CA SER A 233 12.84 26.81 28.74
C SER A 233 13.27 26.48 30.17
N GLU A 234 12.39 26.76 31.14
CA GLU A 234 12.58 26.42 32.56
C GLU A 234 12.77 24.91 32.81
N ASP A 235 12.41 24.07 31.83
CA ASP A 235 12.52 22.60 31.84
C ASP A 235 13.96 22.07 31.87
N GLN A 236 14.99 22.90 31.61
CA GLN A 236 16.40 22.49 31.74
C GLN A 236 16.89 22.43 33.21
N ARG A 237 16.08 22.80 34.21
CA ARG A 237 16.50 22.95 35.62
C ARG A 237 16.08 21.83 36.58
N THR A 238 15.60 20.68 36.10
CA THR A 238 15.25 19.52 36.97
C THR A 238 15.88 18.22 36.53
#